data_AF-A0A7S2NC08-F1
#
_entry.id   AF-A0A7S2NC08-F1
#
_cell.length_a   1.000
_cell.length_b   1.000
_cell.length_c   1.000
_cell.angle_alpha   90.00
_cell.angle_beta   90.00
_cell.angle_gamma   90.00
#
_symmetry.space_group_name_H-M   'P 1'
#
loop_
_entity.id
_entity.type
_entity.pdbx_description
1 polymer ?
#
loop_
_entity_poly.entity_id
_entity_poly.type
_entity_poly.pdbx_seq_one_letter_code
_entity_poly.pdbx_strand_id
1 'polypeptide(L)'
;AKDRGAAEAMGLPNITEFKRVWQMRYRSEHRLNEPMSPRVKMVMGIFSVPWQTEYRKLLRQTWLKQSGVCLYDGQLPGPACSVQVAFVTGKSGQGIRIPAHMENNSWVYDVD
;
A
#
# COMPACT_ATOMS: atom_id res chain seq x y z
N ALA A 1 -7.37 -20.45 3.02
CA ALA A 1 -8.73 -20.43 3.61
C ALA A 1 -8.75 -19.85 5.03
N LYS A 2 -7.72 -20.12 5.86
CA LYS A 2 -7.64 -19.68 7.26
C LYS A 2 -7.43 -18.17 7.44
N ASP A 3 -6.83 -17.50 6.46
CA ASP A 3 -6.50 -16.06 6.53
C ASP A 3 -7.68 -15.12 6.23
N ARG A 4 -8.81 -15.66 5.76
CA ARG A 4 -10.03 -14.86 5.52
C ARG A 4 -10.64 -14.34 6.81
N GLY A 5 -10.62 -15.14 7.88
CA GLY A 5 -11.28 -14.81 9.15
C GLY A 5 -10.66 -13.62 9.89
N ALA A 6 -9.34 -13.44 9.82
CA ALA A 6 -8.66 -12.34 10.50
C ALA A 6 -8.95 -10.97 9.86
N ALA A 7 -9.07 -10.91 8.53
CA ALA A 7 -9.35 -9.67 7.81
C ALA A 7 -10.81 -9.22 7.99
N GLU A 8 -11.76 -10.14 7.95
CA GLU A 8 -13.19 -9.87 8.21
C GLU A 8 -13.43 -9.39 9.64
N ALA A 9 -12.74 -9.96 10.62
CA ALA A 9 -12.85 -9.56 12.03
C ALA A 9 -12.39 -8.12 12.31
N MET A 10 -11.58 -7.52 11.43
CA MET A 10 -11.10 -6.14 11.54
C MET A 10 -11.90 -5.15 10.69
N GLY A 11 -13.04 -5.56 10.13
CA GLY A 11 -13.91 -4.69 9.33
C GLY A 11 -13.33 -4.29 7.98
N LEU A 12 -12.33 -5.01 7.48
CA LEU A 12 -11.81 -4.78 6.13
C LEU A 12 -12.78 -5.35 5.10
N PRO A 13 -12.98 -4.66 3.96
CA PRO A 13 -13.81 -5.19 2.89
C PRO A 13 -13.24 -6.53 2.41
N ASN A 14 -14.07 -7.40 1.85
CA ASN A 14 -13.58 -8.62 1.23
C ASN A 14 -12.58 -8.28 0.11
N ILE A 15 -11.41 -8.94 0.07
CA ILE A 15 -10.35 -8.61 -0.90
C ILE A 15 -10.82 -8.72 -2.36
N THR A 16 -11.71 -9.65 -2.68
CA THR A 16 -12.26 -9.81 -4.03
C THR A 16 -13.13 -8.61 -4.42
N GLU A 17 -13.98 -8.15 -3.50
CA GLU A 17 -14.81 -6.97 -3.73
C GLU A 17 -13.98 -5.69 -3.77
N PHE A 18 -13.06 -5.52 -2.82
CA PHE A 18 -12.13 -4.41 -2.82
C PHE A 18 -11.37 -4.32 -4.14
N LYS A 19 -10.85 -5.44 -4.64
CA LYS A 19 -10.19 -5.52 -5.94
C LYS A 19 -11.10 -5.08 -7.07
N ARG A 20 -12.35 -5.56 -7.12
CA ARG A 20 -13.31 -5.19 -8.16
C ARG A 20 -13.58 -3.68 -8.17
N VAL A 21 -13.94 -3.11 -7.01
CA VAL A 21 -14.27 -1.68 -6.87
C VAL A 21 -13.06 -0.81 -7.18
N TRP A 22 -11.90 -1.15 -6.63
CA TRP A 22 -10.69 -0.36 -6.80
C TRP A 22 -10.17 -0.37 -8.25
N GLN A 23 -10.19 -1.53 -8.90
CA GLN A 23 -9.81 -1.62 -10.32
C GLN A 23 -10.80 -0.87 -11.22
N MET A 24 -12.10 -0.92 -10.92
CA MET A 24 -13.09 -0.13 -11.64
C MET A 24 -12.80 1.36 -11.49
N ARG A 25 -12.55 1.84 -10.27
CA ARG A 25 -12.21 3.25 -10.01
C ARG A 25 -10.95 3.67 -10.76
N TYR A 26 -9.90 2.86 -10.69
CA TYR A 26 -8.64 3.09 -11.42
C TYR A 26 -8.88 3.21 -12.93
N ARG A 27 -9.67 2.30 -13.53
CA ARG A 27 -9.97 2.35 -14.98
C ARG A 27 -10.83 3.54 -15.38
N SER A 28 -11.68 4.03 -14.48
CA SER A 28 -12.53 5.19 -14.73
C SER A 28 -11.85 6.54 -14.52
N GLU A 29 -10.67 6.56 -13.90
CA GLU A 29 -9.95 7.81 -13.61
C GLU A 29 -9.12 8.24 -14.82
N HIS A 30 -9.57 9.26 -15.53
CA HIS A 30 -8.94 9.72 -16.77
C HIS A 30 -7.62 10.48 -16.52
N ARG A 31 -7.41 10.97 -15.29
CA ARG A 31 -6.29 11.86 -14.95
C ARG A 31 -5.06 11.15 -14.38
N LEU A 32 -5.02 9.82 -14.41
CA LEU A 32 -3.91 9.04 -13.86
C LEU A 32 -2.57 9.24 -14.60
N ASN A 33 -2.64 9.66 -15.86
CA ASN A 33 -1.47 9.91 -16.69
C ASN A 33 -1.13 11.41 -16.79
N GLU A 34 -1.95 12.28 -16.17
CA GLU A 34 -1.62 13.70 -16.13
C GLU A 34 -0.45 13.92 -15.16
N PRO A 35 0.58 14.66 -15.58
CA PRO A 35 1.70 14.96 -14.70
C PRO A 35 1.22 15.81 -13.51
N MET A 36 1.56 15.38 -12.30
CA MET A 36 1.41 16.23 -11.12
C MET A 36 2.37 17.42 -11.20
N SER A 37 1.97 18.55 -10.60
CA SER A 37 2.82 19.73 -10.52
C SER A 37 4.13 19.39 -9.79
N PRO A 38 5.30 19.64 -10.38
CA PRO A 38 6.58 19.33 -9.75
C PRO A 38 6.85 20.18 -8.50
N ARG A 39 6.04 21.22 -8.26
CA ARG A 39 6.10 22.06 -7.05
C ARG A 39 5.44 21.40 -5.85
N VAL A 40 4.61 20.38 -6.06
CA VAL A 40 3.99 19.62 -4.99
C VAL A 40 4.92 18.50 -4.60
N LYS A 41 5.30 18.45 -3.32
CA LYS A 41 6.08 17.37 -2.72
C LYS A 41 5.35 16.91 -1.47
N MET A 42 4.92 15.66 -1.47
CA MET A 42 4.19 15.05 -0.36
C MET A 42 4.77 13.67 -0.05
N VAL A 43 4.84 13.34 1.24
CA VAL A 43 5.07 11.97 1.71
C VAL A 43 3.78 11.48 2.35
N MET A 44 3.34 10.28 1.95
CA MET A 44 2.11 9.67 2.43
C MET A 44 2.39 8.29 3.01
N GLY A 45 1.94 8.06 4.24
CA GLY A 45 1.95 6.74 4.87
C GLY A 45 0.63 6.01 4.66
N ILE A 46 0.68 4.80 4.09
CA ILE A 46 -0.45 3.86 4.08
C ILE A 46 -0.26 2.87 5.21
N PHE A 47 -1.06 3.04 6.26
CA PHE A 47 -1.10 2.08 7.36
C PHE A 47 -1.61 0.73 6.84
N SER A 48 -0.85 -0.32 7.13
CA SER A 48 -1.17 -1.69 6.76
C SER A 48 -0.61 -2.67 7.79
N VAL A 49 -1.08 -3.91 7.76
CA VAL A 49 -0.53 -5.00 8.57
C VAL A 49 0.18 -6.03 7.67
N PRO A 50 1.15 -6.81 8.20
CA PRO A 50 1.99 -7.68 7.37
C PRO A 50 1.21 -8.63 6.45
N TRP A 51 0.10 -9.20 6.92
CA TRP A 51 -0.71 -10.16 6.15
C TRP A 51 -1.62 -9.52 5.08
N GLN A 52 -1.73 -8.19 5.00
CA GLN A 52 -2.47 -7.49 3.94
C GLN A 52 -1.68 -7.39 2.62
N THR A 53 -0.99 -8.46 2.22
CA THR A 53 -0.12 -8.48 1.03
C THR A 53 -0.90 -8.19 -0.26
N GLU A 54 -2.10 -8.74 -0.40
CA GLU A 54 -2.92 -8.57 -1.60
C GLU A 54 -3.47 -7.13 -1.76
N TYR A 55 -3.83 -6.46 -0.67
CA TYR A 55 -4.22 -5.04 -0.71
C TYR A 55 -3.06 -4.16 -1.17
N ARG A 56 -1.86 -4.36 -0.57
CA ARG A 56 -0.65 -3.63 -0.95
C ARG A 56 -0.28 -3.87 -2.41
N LYS A 57 -0.37 -5.12 -2.87
CA LYS A 57 -0.14 -5.50 -4.28
C LYS A 57 -1.10 -4.79 -5.22
N LEU A 58 -2.39 -4.73 -4.87
CA LEU A 58 -3.40 -4.03 -5.66
C LEU A 58 -3.13 -2.53 -5.75
N LEU A 59 -2.76 -1.87 -4.65
CA LEU A 59 -2.40 -0.45 -4.63
C LEU A 59 -1.18 -0.19 -5.54
N ARG A 60 -0.15 -1.04 -5.48
CA ARG A 60 1.02 -0.99 -6.38
C ARG A 60 0.66 -1.14 -7.86
N GLN A 61 -0.36 -1.92 -8.17
CA GLN A 61 -0.79 -2.18 -9.54
C GLN A 61 -1.75 -1.13 -10.10
N THR A 62 -2.27 -0.24 -9.27
CA THR A 62 -3.31 0.73 -9.61
C THR A 62 -2.84 2.14 -9.26
N TRP A 63 -3.35 2.72 -8.17
CA TRP A 63 -3.12 4.11 -7.79
C TRP A 63 -1.64 4.50 -7.75
N LEU A 64 -0.76 3.62 -7.27
CA LEU A 64 0.69 3.89 -7.24
C LEU A 64 1.37 3.88 -8.61
N LYS A 65 0.66 3.53 -9.70
CA LYS A 65 1.14 3.70 -11.07
C LYS A 65 0.82 5.08 -11.67
N GLN A 66 0.10 5.93 -10.95
CA GLN A 66 -0.20 7.28 -11.38
C GLN A 66 1.08 8.10 -11.58
N SER A 67 1.12 8.93 -12.62
CA SER A 67 2.26 9.79 -12.91
C SER A 67 2.58 10.72 -11.72
N GLY A 68 3.85 10.74 -11.30
CA GLY A 68 4.31 11.53 -10.16
C GLY A 68 4.13 10.86 -8.79
N VAL A 69 3.59 9.64 -8.73
CA VAL A 69 3.54 8.83 -7.50
C VAL A 69 4.68 7.82 -7.50
N CYS A 70 5.43 7.73 -6.40
CA CYS A 70 6.50 6.76 -6.24
C CYS A 70 6.42 6.05 -4.90
N LEU A 71 7.01 4.86 -4.82
CA LEU A 71 7.24 4.20 -3.55
C LEU A 71 8.41 4.88 -2.83
N TYR A 72 8.29 5.02 -1.51
CA TYR A 72 9.39 5.44 -0.65
C TYR A 72 10.45 4.33 -0.60
N ASP A 73 11.69 4.70 -0.88
CA ASP A 73 12.86 3.82 -0.94
C ASP A 73 13.95 4.20 0.08
N GLY A 74 13.63 5.08 1.03
CA GLY A 74 14.58 5.62 2.00
C GLY A 74 15.17 6.98 1.61
N GLN A 75 14.84 7.52 0.44
CA GLN A 75 15.33 8.81 -0.02
C GLN A 75 14.20 9.83 -0.16
N LEU A 76 14.53 11.13 -0.13
CA LEU A 76 13.57 12.20 -0.36
C LEU A 76 13.01 12.16 -1.80
N PRO A 77 11.79 12.70 -2.06
CA PRO A 77 11.18 12.68 -3.38
C PRO A 77 12.05 13.37 -4.43
N GLY A 78 12.48 12.60 -5.44
CA GLY A 78 13.20 13.13 -6.60
C GLY A 78 12.37 14.17 -7.41
N PRO A 79 12.96 14.83 -8.41
CA PRO A 79 12.28 15.88 -9.18
C PRO A 79 11.02 15.37 -9.90
N ALA A 80 11.04 14.13 -10.40
CA ALA A 80 9.89 13.48 -11.05
C ALA A 80 8.84 12.91 -10.07
N CYS A 81 9.11 12.91 -8.76
CA CYS A 81 8.21 12.36 -7.75
C CYS A 81 7.48 13.47 -7.00
N SER A 82 6.17 13.58 -7.18
CA SER A 82 5.34 14.56 -6.46
C SER A 82 4.79 13.99 -5.16
N VAL A 83 4.46 12.69 -5.14
CA VAL A 83 3.97 11.98 -3.96
C VAL A 83 4.82 10.74 -3.74
N GLN A 84 5.52 10.66 -2.61
CA GLN A 84 6.13 9.41 -2.14
C GLN A 84 5.19 8.68 -1.20
N VAL A 85 5.12 7.36 -1.34
CA VAL A 85 4.23 6.52 -0.54
C VAL A 85 5.01 5.44 0.18
N ALA A 86 4.85 5.37 1.50
CA ALA A 86 5.38 4.31 2.34
C ALA A 86 4.25 3.42 2.86
N PHE A 87 4.44 2.11 2.89
CA PHE A 87 3.54 1.22 3.65
C PHE A 87 4.02 1.16 5.09
N VAL A 88 3.26 1.75 6.00
CA VAL A 88 3.58 1.79 7.42
C VAL A 88 2.98 0.55 8.06
N THR A 89 3.85 -0.35 8.52
CA THR A 89 3.46 -1.54 9.28
C THR A 89 3.99 -1.40 10.69
N GLY A 90 3.14 -1.57 11.71
CA GLY A 90 3.62 -1.62 13.09
C GLY A 90 4.49 -2.84 13.34
N LYS A 91 5.43 -2.73 14.30
CA LYS A 91 6.09 -3.92 14.87
C LYS A 91 5.01 -4.75 15.55
N SER A 92 5.00 -6.05 15.29
CA SER A 92 4.19 -7.02 16.04
C SER A 92 4.66 -7.02 17.49
N GLY A 93 4.21 -6.06 18.29
CA GLY A 93 4.29 -6.15 19.74
C GLY A 93 3.68 -7.49 20.14
N GLN A 94 4.41 -8.25 20.94
CA GLN A 94 4.03 -9.58 21.42
C GLN A 94 2.53 -9.64 21.75
N GLY A 95 1.73 -10.23 20.86
CA GLY A 95 0.27 -10.22 20.98
C GLY A 95 -0.44 -10.59 19.68
N ILE A 96 0.12 -10.22 18.53
CA ILE A 96 -0.36 -10.69 17.22
C ILE A 96 0.59 -11.76 16.69
N ARG A 97 0.21 -13.03 16.84
CA ARG A 97 0.94 -14.17 16.26
C ARG A 97 0.76 -14.13 14.74
N ILE A 98 1.76 -13.66 14.01
CA ILE A 98 1.85 -13.84 12.57
C ILE A 98 2.13 -15.33 12.31
N PRO A 99 1.36 -16.02 11.45
CA PRO A 99 1.66 -17.40 11.07
C PRO A 99 3.05 -17.48 10.41
N ALA A 100 3.91 -18.38 10.90
CA ALA A 100 5.32 -18.51 10.51
C ALA A 100 5.57 -18.65 8.99
N HIS A 101 4.58 -19.09 8.21
CA HIS A 101 4.69 -19.20 6.76
C HIS A 101 4.60 -17.84 6.02
N MET A 102 4.38 -16.72 6.72
CA MET A 102 4.22 -15.37 6.16
C MET A 102 5.40 -14.42 6.42
N GLU A 103 6.46 -14.88 7.10
CA GLU A 103 7.60 -14.04 7.50
C GLU A 103 8.56 -13.68 6.33
N ASN A 104 8.55 -14.44 5.24
CA ASN A 104 9.59 -14.33 4.20
C ASN A 104 9.49 -13.13 3.23
N ASN A 105 8.50 -12.24 3.35
CA ASN A 105 8.30 -11.12 2.40
C ASN A 105 8.18 -9.74 3.07
N SER A 106 8.63 -9.59 4.32
CA SER A 106 8.52 -8.34 5.05
C SER A 106 9.77 -7.48 4.89
N TRP A 107 9.78 -6.58 3.90
CA TRP A 107 10.66 -5.41 3.94
C TRP A 107 10.08 -4.45 4.99
N VAL A 108 10.51 -4.63 6.24
CA VAL A 108 10.28 -3.69 7.33
C VAL A 108 11.32 -2.59 7.16
N TYR A 109 10.87 -1.35 6.96
CA TYR A 109 11.75 -0.21 7.12
C TYR A 109 11.75 0.14 8.61
N ASP A 110 12.87 -0.15 9.29
CA ASP A 110 13.19 0.50 10.55
C ASP A 110 13.51 1.96 10.23
N VAL A 111 12.76 2.87 10.85
CA VAL A 111 13.12 4.29 10.91
C VAL A 111 13.79 4.44 12.27
N ASP A 112 15.12 4.37 12.29
CA ASP A 112 15.95 4.80 13.42
C ASP A 112 16.00 6.34 13.49
#